data_AF-A0A0T2KX88-F1
#
_entry.id   AF-A0A0T2KX88-F1
#
_cell.length_a   1.000
_cell.length_b   1.000
_cell.length_c   1.000
_cell.angle_alpha   90.00
_cell.angle_beta   90.00
_cell.angle_gamma   90.00
#
_symmetry.space_group_name_H-M   'P 1'
#
loop_
_entity.id
_entity.type
_entity.pdbx_description
1 polymer ?
#
loop_
_entity_poly.entity_id
_entity_poly.type
_entity_poly.pdbx_seq_one_letter_code
_entity_poly.pdbx_strand_id
1 'polypeptide(L)'
;MRFTRFVPLILAAGLLAGCSASPAATESNAPSASATTASDEITSSSRVTTFDEALAFAVTITPDTQSAKYEVVNTAGKLRTLGAQEITPEVDAALVQIGADATATTTKDELAEQITQLQDVVATINATR
;
A
#
# COMPACT_ATOMS: atom_id res chain seq x y z
N MET A 1 -35.32 -12.75 40.72
CA MET A 1 -36.39 -11.75 40.97
C MET A 1 -35.75 -10.38 41.11
N ARG A 2 -36.45 -9.33 40.64
CA ARG A 2 -36.17 -7.87 40.72
C ARG A 2 -35.46 -7.47 42.05
N PHE A 3 -34.57 -6.47 42.08
CA PHE A 3 -34.94 -5.05 42.09
C PHE A 3 -33.82 -4.11 41.61
N THR A 4 -34.23 -3.22 40.73
CA THR A 4 -33.66 -1.94 40.32
C THR A 4 -33.35 -1.00 41.50
N ARG A 5 -32.33 -0.15 41.34
CA ARG A 5 -32.42 1.26 41.75
C ARG A 5 -31.40 2.15 41.03
N PHE A 6 -31.95 3.00 40.18
CA PHE A 6 -31.39 4.24 39.64
C PHE A 6 -31.07 5.21 40.78
N VAL A 7 -29.99 5.97 40.64
CA VAL A 7 -29.73 7.20 41.41
C VAL A 7 -29.48 8.33 40.41
N PRO A 8 -30.23 9.45 40.47
CA PRO A 8 -30.04 10.57 39.57
C PRO A 8 -29.15 11.68 40.16
N LEU A 9 -28.35 12.26 39.25
CA LEU A 9 -28.15 13.69 39.00
C LEU A 9 -27.85 14.64 40.18
N ILE A 10 -26.65 15.23 40.20
CA ILE A 10 -26.45 16.62 40.66
C ILE A 10 -25.58 17.38 39.65
N LEU A 11 -26.22 18.41 39.11
CA LEU A 11 -25.74 19.50 38.29
C LEU A 11 -24.99 20.51 39.19
N ALA A 12 -23.76 20.86 38.87
CA ALA A 12 -23.09 22.01 39.48
C ALA A 12 -22.41 22.84 38.39
N ALA A 13 -23.08 23.93 38.03
CA ALA A 13 -22.57 25.00 37.20
C ALA A 13 -21.48 25.77 37.97
N GLY A 14 -20.29 25.86 37.38
CA GLY A 14 -19.23 26.77 37.80
C GLY A 14 -18.90 27.73 36.66
N LEU A 15 -19.75 28.75 36.47
CA LEU A 15 -19.42 29.92 35.66
C LEU A 15 -18.77 30.95 36.59
N LEU A 16 -17.46 31.13 36.49
CA LEU A 16 -16.80 32.35 36.94
C LEU A 16 -16.04 32.92 35.75
N ALA A 17 -16.71 33.88 35.11
CA ALA A 17 -16.13 34.78 34.15
C ALA A 17 -15.15 35.73 34.86
N GLY A 18 -13.95 35.87 34.30
CA GLY A 18 -12.97 36.89 34.63
C GLY A 18 -12.18 37.25 33.38
N CYS A 19 -12.60 38.34 32.71
CA CYS A 19 -11.87 39.13 31.69
C CYS A 19 -10.41 39.39 32.11
N SER A 20 -9.41 39.62 31.25
CA SER A 20 -9.35 40.01 29.83
C SER A 20 -7.88 40.07 29.38
N ALA A 21 -7.67 40.07 28.06
CA ALA A 21 -6.51 40.58 27.30
C ALA A 21 -5.36 39.61 26.96
N SER A 22 -5.40 39.00 25.76
CA SER A 22 -4.64 39.49 24.59
C SER A 22 -4.67 38.44 23.45
N PRO A 23 -4.80 38.84 22.17
CA PRO A 23 -5.11 37.94 21.06
C PRO A 23 -3.85 37.44 20.33
N ALA A 24 -3.89 36.18 19.91
CA ALA A 24 -3.44 35.77 18.58
C ALA A 24 -4.16 34.46 18.25
N ALA A 25 -5.25 34.58 17.50
CA ALA A 25 -5.69 33.48 16.67
C ALA A 25 -4.61 33.30 15.60
N THR A 26 -3.59 32.50 15.91
CA THR A 26 -2.82 31.86 14.86
C THR A 26 -3.78 30.87 14.23
N GLU A 27 -4.31 31.24 13.07
CA GLU A 27 -4.82 30.29 12.09
C GLU A 27 -3.76 29.20 11.99
N SER A 28 -4.02 28.05 12.63
CA SER A 28 -3.20 26.88 12.44
C SER A 28 -3.49 26.46 11.00
N ASN A 29 -2.63 26.91 10.09
CA ASN A 29 -2.52 26.38 8.75
C ASN A 29 -2.31 24.88 8.89
N ALA A 30 -3.41 24.13 8.85
CA ALA A 30 -3.38 22.73 8.51
C ALA A 30 -2.78 22.63 7.10
N PRO A 31 -1.81 21.74 6.93
CA PRO A 31 -2.03 20.73 5.94
C PRO A 31 -2.19 19.42 6.68
N SER A 32 -3.44 18.96 6.77
CA SER A 32 -3.72 17.54 6.86
C SER A 32 -3.10 16.91 5.61
N ALA A 33 -1.84 16.49 5.69
CA ALA A 33 -1.24 15.58 4.73
C ALA A 33 -1.81 14.18 5.00
N SER A 34 -3.11 14.04 4.80
CA SER A 34 -3.75 12.74 4.58
C SER A 34 -4.16 12.71 3.11
N ALA A 35 -3.14 12.72 2.25
CA ALA A 35 -3.27 12.24 0.89
C ALA A 35 -2.75 10.80 0.87
N THR A 36 -3.39 9.91 1.63
CA THR A 36 -3.57 8.55 1.11
C THR A 36 -4.68 8.71 0.10
N THR A 37 -4.31 9.11 -1.12
CA THR A 37 -5.18 8.89 -2.26
C THR A 37 -5.50 7.41 -2.19
N ALA A 38 -6.76 7.08 -1.95
CA ALA A 38 -7.26 5.77 -2.26
C ALA A 38 -7.05 5.65 -3.77
N SER A 39 -5.86 5.19 -4.16
CA SER A 39 -5.59 4.72 -5.50
C SER A 39 -6.69 3.71 -5.72
N ASP A 40 -7.62 3.99 -6.64
CA ASP A 40 -8.56 2.99 -7.14
C ASP A 40 -7.76 1.69 -7.27
N GLU A 41 -8.13 0.68 -6.49
CA GLU A 41 -7.31 -0.52 -6.29
C GLU A 41 -6.85 -1.01 -7.66
N ILE A 42 -5.54 -0.94 -7.92
CA ILE A 42 -5.02 -1.36 -9.21
C ILE A 42 -5.20 -2.88 -9.24
N THR A 43 -6.15 -3.34 -10.04
CA THR A 43 -6.49 -4.77 -10.16
C THR A 43 -5.81 -5.43 -11.36
N SER A 44 -5.11 -4.67 -12.20
CA SER A 44 -4.35 -5.19 -13.34
C SER A 44 -3.13 -4.32 -13.63
N SER A 45 -2.03 -4.98 -13.99
CA SER A 45 -0.79 -4.37 -14.44
C SER A 45 -1.01 -3.41 -15.60
N SER A 46 -2.03 -3.60 -16.45
CA SER A 46 -2.34 -2.70 -17.56
C SER A 46 -2.57 -1.24 -17.14
N ARG A 47 -3.04 -1.00 -15.91
CA ARG A 47 -3.30 0.33 -15.35
C ARG A 47 -2.11 0.93 -14.60
N VAL A 48 -1.05 0.16 -14.36
CA VAL A 48 0.17 0.61 -13.69
C VAL A 48 0.96 1.54 -14.63
N THR A 49 1.27 2.74 -14.18
CA THR A 49 2.00 3.75 -14.96
C THR A 49 3.27 4.26 -14.28
N THR A 50 3.39 4.07 -12.97
CA THR A 50 4.55 4.48 -12.19
C THR A 50 5.27 3.31 -11.53
N PHE A 51 6.51 3.53 -11.10
CA PHE A 51 7.30 2.51 -10.42
C PHE A 51 6.68 2.11 -9.08
N ASP A 52 6.23 3.08 -8.28
CA ASP A 52 5.58 2.80 -6.99
C ASP A 52 4.25 2.05 -7.16
N GLU A 53 3.47 2.35 -8.22
CA GLU A 53 2.28 1.56 -8.58
C GLU A 53 2.65 0.11 -8.95
N ALA A 54 3.78 -0.10 -9.62
CA ALA A 54 4.24 -1.45 -9.97
C ALA A 54 4.66 -2.24 -8.73
N LEU A 55 5.37 -1.59 -7.80
CA LEU A 55 5.75 -2.17 -6.50
C LEU A 55 4.51 -2.52 -5.68
N ALA A 56 3.54 -1.62 -5.60
CA ALA A 56 2.29 -1.83 -4.88
C ALA A 56 1.44 -2.94 -5.52
N PHE A 57 1.38 -3.00 -6.85
CA PHE A 57 0.62 -4.04 -7.55
C PHE A 57 1.25 -5.43 -7.39
N ALA A 58 2.57 -5.53 -7.44
CA ALA A 58 3.27 -6.82 -7.30
C ALA A 58 2.90 -7.57 -6.00
N VAL A 59 2.70 -6.86 -4.90
CA VAL A 59 2.34 -7.45 -3.59
C VAL A 59 0.86 -7.86 -3.49
N THR A 60 0.01 -7.46 -4.44
CA THR A 60 -1.40 -7.88 -4.48
C THR A 60 -1.65 -9.09 -5.37
N ILE A 61 -0.68 -9.46 -6.22
CA ILE A 61 -0.79 -10.63 -7.09
C ILE A 61 -0.82 -11.90 -6.24
N THR A 62 -1.81 -12.75 -6.50
CA THR A 62 -1.93 -14.08 -5.90
C THR A 62 -2.10 -15.12 -7.01
N PRO A 63 -1.92 -16.41 -6.73
CA PRO A 63 -2.18 -17.47 -7.70
C PRO A 63 -3.63 -17.50 -8.22
N ASP A 64 -4.56 -16.85 -7.53
CA ASP A 64 -5.99 -16.76 -7.88
C ASP A 64 -6.35 -15.45 -8.60
N THR A 65 -5.39 -14.53 -8.77
CA THR A 65 -5.58 -13.32 -9.58
C THR A 65 -5.95 -13.70 -11.02
N GLN A 66 -6.92 -12.99 -11.60
CA GLN A 66 -7.29 -13.23 -12.99
C GLN A 66 -6.06 -13.05 -13.88
N SER A 67 -5.76 -14.06 -14.69
CA SER A 67 -4.57 -14.08 -15.54
C SER A 67 -3.27 -13.87 -14.75
N ALA A 68 -3.16 -14.41 -13.52
CA ALA A 68 -2.01 -14.23 -12.62
C ALA A 68 -0.64 -14.38 -13.32
N LYS A 69 -0.48 -15.39 -14.19
CA LYS A 69 0.72 -15.57 -15.01
C LYS A 69 1.08 -14.33 -15.83
N TYR A 70 0.11 -13.75 -16.52
CA TYR A 70 0.28 -12.52 -17.30
C TYR A 70 0.61 -11.34 -16.38
N GLU A 71 -0.05 -11.25 -15.24
CA GLU A 71 0.17 -10.17 -14.28
C GLU A 71 1.58 -10.22 -13.68
N VAL A 72 2.13 -11.39 -13.37
CA VAL A 72 3.53 -11.56 -12.93
C VAL A 72 4.51 -11.09 -14.01
N VAL A 73 4.36 -11.59 -15.24
CA VAL A 73 5.25 -11.26 -16.36
C VAL A 73 5.25 -9.76 -16.65
N ASN A 74 4.06 -9.15 -16.74
CA ASN A 74 3.95 -7.73 -17.00
C ASN A 74 4.49 -6.88 -15.86
N THR A 75 4.20 -7.25 -14.62
CA THR A 75 4.63 -6.47 -13.45
C THR A 75 6.15 -6.51 -13.32
N ALA A 76 6.77 -7.68 -13.52
CA ALA A 76 8.22 -7.80 -13.60
C ALA A 76 8.80 -6.90 -14.70
N GLY A 77 8.22 -6.91 -15.91
CA GLY A 77 8.64 -6.03 -17.00
C GLY A 77 8.48 -4.53 -16.68
N LYS A 78 7.41 -4.15 -15.96
CA LYS A 78 7.15 -2.77 -15.54
C LYS A 78 8.11 -2.30 -14.46
N LEU A 79 8.42 -3.14 -13.47
CA LEU A 79 9.42 -2.82 -12.44
C LEU A 79 10.78 -2.51 -13.08
N ARG A 80 11.18 -3.29 -14.08
CA ARG A 80 12.42 -3.05 -14.85
C ARG A 80 12.38 -1.75 -15.65
N THR A 81 11.27 -1.52 -16.36
CA THR A 81 11.15 -0.37 -17.27
C THR A 81 10.99 0.95 -16.52
N LEU A 82 10.13 0.98 -15.50
CA LEU A 82 9.81 2.18 -14.74
C LEU A 82 10.85 2.46 -13.64
N GLY A 83 11.49 1.41 -13.11
CA GLY A 83 12.51 1.49 -12.06
C GLY A 83 13.95 1.46 -12.56
N ALA A 84 14.21 1.73 -13.85
CA ALA A 84 15.53 1.52 -14.46
C ALA A 84 16.70 2.26 -13.76
N GLN A 85 16.42 3.35 -13.03
CA GLN A 85 17.42 4.08 -12.23
C GLN A 85 17.39 3.73 -10.73
N GLU A 86 16.39 2.97 -10.30
CA GLU A 86 16.14 2.64 -8.89
C GLU A 86 16.49 1.19 -8.54
N ILE A 87 16.71 0.31 -9.53
CA ILE A 87 17.06 -1.09 -9.33
C ILE A 87 18.53 -1.38 -9.66
N THR A 88 19.14 -2.29 -8.91
CA THR A 88 20.49 -2.77 -9.21
C THR A 88 20.49 -3.78 -10.37
N PRO A 89 21.64 -4.04 -11.03
CA PRO A 89 21.74 -5.06 -12.07
C PRO A 89 21.31 -6.47 -11.61
N GLU A 90 21.56 -6.81 -10.34
CA GLU A 90 21.17 -8.09 -9.76
C GLU A 90 19.65 -8.22 -9.64
N VAL A 91 18.98 -7.14 -9.23
CA VAL A 91 17.52 -7.07 -9.20
C VAL A 91 16.93 -7.14 -10.61
N ASP A 92 17.52 -6.44 -11.58
CA ASP A 92 17.09 -6.53 -12.99
C ASP A 92 17.16 -7.96 -13.51
N ALA A 93 18.28 -8.66 -13.25
CA ALA A 93 18.47 -10.05 -13.66
C ALA A 93 17.45 -10.99 -13.00
N ALA A 94 17.15 -10.80 -11.71
CA ALA A 94 16.11 -11.57 -11.02
C ALA A 94 14.72 -11.34 -11.65
N LEU A 95 14.37 -10.08 -11.96
CA LEU A 95 13.09 -9.77 -12.61
C LEU A 95 12.98 -10.35 -14.03
N VAL A 96 14.10 -10.40 -14.78
CA VAL A 96 14.15 -11.11 -16.09
C VAL A 96 13.84 -12.59 -15.89
N GLN A 97 14.51 -13.22 -14.94
CA GLN A 97 14.37 -14.65 -14.69
C GLN A 97 12.95 -15.00 -14.25
N ILE A 98 12.39 -14.25 -13.29
CA ILE A 98 11.00 -14.42 -12.83
C ILE A 98 10.01 -14.29 -14.00
N GLY A 99 10.20 -13.31 -14.90
CA GLY A 99 9.35 -13.16 -16.08
C GLY A 99 9.44 -14.36 -17.04
N ALA A 100 10.64 -14.89 -17.25
CA ALA A 100 10.85 -16.08 -18.08
C ALA A 100 10.25 -17.34 -17.45
N ASP A 101 10.48 -17.55 -16.15
CA ASP A 101 9.99 -18.71 -15.41
C ASP A 101 8.47 -18.67 -15.27
N ALA A 102 7.89 -17.50 -14.95
CA ALA A 102 6.44 -17.28 -14.98
C ALA A 102 5.84 -17.61 -16.36
N THR A 103 6.54 -17.26 -17.45
CA THR A 103 6.12 -17.62 -18.82
C THR A 103 6.18 -19.13 -19.06
N ALA A 104 7.11 -19.83 -18.43
CA ALA A 104 7.27 -21.27 -18.54
C ALA A 104 6.35 -22.08 -17.61
N THR A 105 5.79 -21.49 -16.54
CA THR A 105 4.96 -22.24 -15.57
C THR A 105 3.77 -22.93 -16.24
N THR A 106 3.53 -24.15 -15.81
CA THR A 106 2.42 -25.01 -16.28
C THR A 106 1.44 -25.35 -15.17
N THR A 107 1.85 -25.19 -13.92
CA THR A 107 1.05 -25.49 -12.72
C THR A 107 0.81 -24.25 -11.87
N LYS A 108 -0.19 -24.34 -10.98
CA LYS A 108 -0.50 -23.27 -10.02
C LYS A 108 0.60 -23.10 -8.96
N ASP A 109 1.22 -24.20 -8.54
CA ASP A 109 2.26 -24.18 -7.51
C ASP A 109 3.56 -23.54 -8.02
N GLU A 110 3.97 -23.87 -9.26
CA GLU A 110 5.08 -23.18 -9.93
C GLU A 110 4.80 -21.67 -10.05
N LEU A 111 3.58 -21.29 -10.41
CA LEU A 111 3.19 -19.88 -10.50
C LEU A 111 3.21 -19.20 -9.11
N ALA A 112 2.78 -19.89 -8.05
CA ALA A 112 2.86 -19.37 -6.70
C ALA A 112 4.30 -19.09 -6.27
N GLU A 113 5.24 -19.96 -6.63
CA GLU A 113 6.66 -19.73 -6.38
C GLU A 113 7.16 -18.47 -7.09
N GLN A 114 6.80 -18.27 -8.37
CA GLN A 114 7.19 -17.06 -9.10
C GLN A 114 6.58 -15.78 -8.52
N ILE A 115 5.35 -15.86 -7.99
CA ILE A 115 4.70 -14.74 -7.29
C ILE A 115 5.47 -14.41 -6.00
N THR A 116 5.85 -15.42 -5.21
CA THR A 116 6.65 -15.21 -4.00
C THR A 116 8.00 -14.60 -4.32
N GLN A 117 8.72 -15.11 -5.33
CA GLN A 117 9.99 -14.55 -5.76
C GLN A 117 9.87 -13.09 -6.21
N LEU A 118 8.81 -12.75 -6.97
CA LEU A 118 8.52 -11.36 -7.34
C LEU A 118 8.34 -10.48 -6.10
N GLN A 119 7.58 -10.93 -5.12
CA GLN A 119 7.32 -10.18 -3.88
C GLN A 119 8.57 -10.01 -3.02
N ASP A 120 9.45 -11.02 -2.96
CA ASP A 120 10.74 -10.93 -2.27
C ASP A 120 11.68 -9.93 -2.95
N VAL A 121 11.70 -9.90 -4.29
CA VAL A 121 12.44 -8.88 -5.04
C VAL A 121 11.89 -7.49 -4.76
N VAL A 122 10.57 -7.32 -4.70
CA VAL A 122 9.94 -6.04 -4.34
C VAL A 122 10.31 -5.61 -2.91
N ALA A 123 10.33 -6.55 -1.96
CA ALA A 123 10.79 -6.28 -0.61
C ALA A 123 12.27 -5.82 -0.59
N THR A 124 13.11 -6.46 -1.40
CA THR A 124 14.53 -6.10 -1.56
C THR A 124 14.68 -4.67 -2.12
N ILE A 125 13.95 -4.35 -3.19
CA ILE A 125 13.92 -3.00 -3.78
C ILE A 125 13.57 -1.96 -2.71
N ASN A 126 12.46 -2.18 -1.98
CA ASN A 126 12.01 -1.25 -0.95
C ASN A 126 12.99 -1.12 0.23
N ALA A 127 13.77 -2.15 0.54
CA ALA A 127 14.78 -2.10 1.58
C ALA A 127 16.05 -1.32 1.19
N THR A 128 16.29 -1.15 -0.12
CA THR A 128 17.48 -0.47 -0.66
C THR A 128 17.24 0.97 -1.11
N ARG A 129 15.99 1.43 -1.09
CA ARG A 129 15.59 2.80 -1.46
C ARG A 129 15.71 3.78 -0.29
#